data_AF-A0A3C0EW26-F1
#
_entry.id   AF-A0A3C0EW26-F1
#
_cell.length_a   1.000
_cell.length_b   1.000
_cell.length_c   1.000
_cell.angle_alpha   90.00
_cell.angle_beta   90.00
_cell.angle_gamma   90.00
#
_symmetry.space_group_name_H-M   'P 1'
#
loop_
_entity.id
_entity.type
_entity.pdbx_description
1 polymer ?
#
loop_
_entity_poly.entity_id
_entity_poly.type
_entity_poly.pdbx_seq_one_letter_code
_entity_poly.pdbx_strand_id
1 'polypeptide(L)' 'LDIQLVSDNLTDVTLLRIGNIGSFEQHSVSLKPGRYVAVGRRAGYREVREEFTVGFGLTPVSVVVQCEERIVISNRR' A
#
# COMPACT_ATOMS: atom_id res chain seq x y z
N LEU A 1 1.21 -16.15 -7.30
CA LEU A 1 0.77 -15.14 -8.26
C LEU A 1 1.57 -13.90 -7.96
N ASP A 2 2.29 -13.39 -8.94
CA ASP A 2 3.20 -12.27 -8.75
C ASP A 2 2.44 -10.98 -8.91
N ILE A 3 2.56 -10.11 -7.90
CA ILE A 3 1.88 -8.83 -7.81
C ILE A 3 2.93 -7.74 -7.73
N GLN A 4 2.77 -6.69 -8.55
CA GLN A 4 3.56 -5.48 -8.44
C GLN A 4 2.92 -4.53 -7.44
N LEU A 5 3.63 -4.24 -6.35
CA LEU A 5 3.31 -3.11 -5.49
C LEU A 5 4.06 -1.89 -6.01
N VAL A 6 3.39 -0.74 -6.04
CA VAL A 6 3.96 0.55 -6.49
C VAL A 6 3.76 1.58 -5.39
N SER A 7 4.80 2.33 -5.08
CA SER A 7 4.75 3.40 -4.09
C SER A 7 5.65 4.58 -4.51
N ASP A 8 5.95 5.51 -3.60
CA ASP A 8 6.64 6.78 -3.87
C ASP A 8 8.03 6.88 -3.21
N ASN A 9 8.57 5.75 -2.70
CA ASN A 9 9.78 5.67 -1.89
C ASN A 9 9.77 6.50 -0.60
N LEU A 10 8.62 7.05 -0.20
CA LEU A 10 8.45 7.88 0.98
C LEU A 10 7.37 7.32 1.92
N THR A 11 6.45 6.53 1.39
CA THR A 11 5.41 5.83 2.12
C THR A 11 5.95 4.50 2.63
N ASP A 12 5.88 4.28 3.94
CA ASP A 12 6.17 2.99 4.55
C ASP A 12 4.98 2.05 4.35
N VAL A 13 5.17 0.96 3.60
CA VAL A 13 4.09 0.05 3.21
C VAL A 13 4.14 -1.23 4.04
N THR A 14 2.99 -1.60 4.60
CA THR A 14 2.77 -2.85 5.32
C THR A 14 1.66 -3.67 4.68
N LEU A 15 1.93 -4.92 4.37
CA LEU A 15 0.93 -5.86 3.86
C LEU A 15 0.42 -6.71 5.04
N LEU A 16 -0.82 -6.50 5.50
CA LEU A 16 -1.30 -6.92 6.84
C LEU A 16 -1.20 -8.43 7.15
N ARG A 17 -1.09 -9.31 6.15
CA ARG A 17 -0.91 -10.77 6.35
C ARG A 17 0.51 -11.27 6.12
N ILE A 18 1.42 -10.41 5.67
CA ILE A 18 2.77 -10.77 5.27
C ILE A 18 3.79 -10.06 6.18
N GLY A 19 3.64 -8.76 6.37
CA GLY A 19 4.52 -7.95 7.20
C GLY A 19 4.80 -6.57 6.61
N ASN A 20 5.72 -5.85 7.23
CA ASN A 20 6.26 -4.59 6.72
C ASN A 20 7.19 -4.86 5.53
N ILE A 21 7.01 -4.10 4.46
CA ILE A 21 7.83 -4.15 3.24
C ILE A 21 8.83 -2.99 3.24
N GLY A 22 8.49 -1.87 3.89
CA GLY A 22 9.28 -0.64 3.89
C GLY A 22 8.83 0.33 2.81
N SER A 23 9.69 1.29 2.50
CA SER A 23 9.50 2.24 1.39
C SER A 23 10.18 1.74 0.12
N PHE A 24 9.51 1.91 -1.02
CA PHE A 24 10.00 1.51 -2.33
C PHE A 24 9.29 2.30 -3.44
N GLU A 25 9.82 2.29 -4.66
CA GLU A 25 9.07 2.74 -5.85
C GLU A 25 8.28 1.58 -6.45
N GLN A 26 8.92 0.42 -6.58
CA GLN A 26 8.29 -0.82 -7.07
C GLN A 26 8.80 -2.02 -6.28
N HIS A 27 7.90 -2.95 -5.94
CA HIS A 27 8.25 -4.18 -5.22
C HIS A 27 7.40 -5.35 -5.71
N SER A 28 8.05 -6.43 -6.15
CA SER A 28 7.40 -7.65 -6.60
C SER A 28 7.18 -8.60 -5.42
N VAL A 29 5.95 -9.06 -5.22
CA VAL A 29 5.62 -10.04 -4.17
C VAL A 29 4.80 -11.19 -4.74
N SER A 30 5.22 -12.42 -4.41
CA SER A 30 4.47 -13.62 -4.76
C SER A 30 3.47 -13.96 -3.66
N LEU A 31 2.17 -13.86 -3.98
CA LEU A 31 1.07 -14.12 -3.05
C LEU A 31 0.29 -15.37 -3.44
N LYS A 32 -0.26 -16.03 -2.43
CA LYS A 32 -1.27 -17.09 -2.59
C LYS A 32 -2.62 -16.45 -2.95
N PRO A 33 -3.54 -17.16 -3.62
CA PRO A 33 -4.88 -16.65 -3.84
C PRO A 33 -5.58 -16.27 -2.52
N GLY A 34 -6.26 -15.13 -2.50
CA GLY A 34 -6.96 -14.60 -1.33
C GLY A 34 -7.05 -13.07 -1.32
N ARG A 35 -7.78 -12.52 -0.34
CA ARG A 35 -8.00 -11.06 -0.18
C ARG A 35 -6.96 -10.42 0.72
N TYR A 36 -6.21 -9.44 0.25
CA TYR A 36 -5.14 -8.76 0.97
C TYR A 36 -5.47 -7.29 1.20
N VAL A 37 -4.75 -6.69 2.16
CA VAL A 37 -4.83 -5.26 2.47
C VAL A 37 -3.41 -4.73 2.62
N ALA A 38 -3.04 -3.77 1.79
CA ALA A 38 -1.81 -3.01 1.93
C ALA A 38 -2.12 -1.67 2.61
N VAL A 39 -1.29 -1.29 3.58
CA VAL A 39 -1.44 -0.06 4.35
C VAL A 39 -0.19 0.78 4.14
N GLY A 40 -0.37 2.01 3.66
CA GLY A 40 0.68 3.00 3.55
C GLY A 40 0.65 3.96 4.73
N ARG A 41 1.82 4.22 5.32
CA ARG A 41 1.99 5.18 6.41
C ARG A 41 3.09 6.16 6.08
N ARG A 42 2.82 7.44 6.32
CA ARG A 42 3.80 8.51 6.18
C ARG A 42 3.50 9.61 7.19
N ALA A 43 4.49 10.02 7.97
CA ALA A 43 4.31 11.02 9.01
C ALA A 43 3.79 12.34 8.43
N GLY A 44 2.68 12.86 8.99
CA GLY A 44 2.03 14.07 8.50
C GLY A 44 1.12 13.87 7.29
N TYR A 45 0.83 12.63 6.89
CA TYR A 45 -0.09 12.29 5.82
C TYR A 45 -1.19 11.34 6.32
N ARG A 46 -2.30 11.29 5.59
CA ARG A 46 -3.38 10.34 5.84
C ARG A 46 -2.89 8.94 5.43
N GLU A 47 -3.11 7.98 6.33
CA GLU A 47 -2.85 6.58 6.01
C GLU A 47 -3.72 6.13 4.85
N VAL A 48 -3.15 5.35 3.94
CA VAL A 48 -3.85 4.76 2.80
C VAL A 48 -4.04 3.27 3.05
N ARG A 49 -5.20 2.73 2.66
CA ARG A 49 -5.55 1.32 2.84
C ARG A 49 -6.11 0.79 1.53
N GLU A 50 -5.32 -0.03 0.86
CA GLU A 50 -5.68 -0.62 -0.42
C GLU A 50 -6.04 -2.08 -0.25
N GLU A 51 -7.25 -2.44 -0.65
CA GLU A 51 -7.75 -3.80 -0.60
C GLU A 51 -7.74 -4.41 -1.99
N PHE A 52 -7.22 -5.63 -2.12
CA PHE A 52 -7.16 -6.31 -3.40
C PHE A 52 -7.28 -7.82 -3.24
N THR A 53 -7.77 -8.48 -4.29
CA THR A 53 -7.88 -9.94 -4.33
C THR A 53 -6.86 -10.51 -5.29
N VAL A 54 -6.15 -11.55 -4.85
CA VAL A 54 -5.24 -12.32 -5.68
C VAL A 54 -5.94 -13.61 -6.09
N GLY A 55 -5.93 -13.93 -7.39
CA GLY A 55 -6.58 -15.11 -7.96
C GLY A 55 -8.02 -14.86 -8.41
N PHE A 56 -8.71 -15.94 -8.81
CA PHE A 56 -10.12 -15.93 -9.22
C PHE A 56 -10.44 -14.99 -10.40
N GLY A 57 -9.46 -14.67 -11.25
CA GLY A 57 -9.62 -13.67 -12.32
C GLY A 57 -9.71 -12.22 -11.83
N LEU A 58 -9.48 -11.98 -10.53
CA LEU A 58 -9.56 -10.68 -9.87
C LEU A 58 -8.18 -10.11 -9.52
N THR A 59 -7.10 -10.81 -9.90
CA THR A 59 -5.74 -10.38 -9.63
C THR A 59 -5.46 -9.04 -10.32
N PRO A 60 -5.09 -7.98 -9.59
CA PRO A 60 -4.72 -6.71 -10.21
C PRO A 60 -3.35 -6.82 -10.90
N VAL A 61 -3.15 -6.01 -11.94
CA VAL A 61 -1.84 -5.86 -12.61
C VAL A 61 -0.82 -5.24 -11.66
N SER A 62 -1.24 -4.24 -10.89
CA SER A 62 -0.46 -3.59 -9.86
C SER A 62 -1.35 -3.05 -8.73
N VAL A 63 -0.76 -2.84 -7.56
CA VAL A 63 -1.42 -2.22 -6.40
C VAL A 63 -0.59 -1.00 -6.01
N VAL A 64 -1.18 0.18 -6.13
CA VAL A 64 -0.52 1.46 -5.80
C VAL A 64 -0.84 1.83 -4.37
N VAL A 65 0.17 2.05 -3.53
CA VAL A 65 0.01 2.41 -2.12
C VAL A 65 0.85 3.63 -1.81
N GLN A 66 0.23 4.82 -1.86
CA GLN A 66 0.93 6.10 -1.73
C GLN A 66 0.14 7.06 -0.84
N CYS A 67 0.81 7.62 0.17
CA CYS A 67 0.21 8.64 1.03
C CYS A 67 0.27 10.01 0.35
N GLU A 68 -0.79 10.38 -0.39
CA GLU A 68 -0.84 11.66 -1.14
C GLU A 68 -1.43 12.82 -0.32
N GLU A 69 -2.34 12.54 0.61
CA GLU A 69 -3.05 13.58 1.36
C GLU A 69 -2.29 13.99 2.63
N ARG A 70 -1.74 15.21 2.64
CA ARG A 70 -1.09 15.78 3.82
C ARG A 70 -2.10 16.20 4.87
N ILE A 71 -1.93 15.75 6.11
CA ILE A 71 -2.72 16.21 7.25
C ILE A 71 -2.13 17.55 7.71
N VAL A 72 -2.77 18.65 7.34
CA VAL A 72 -2.47 19.97 7.90
C VAL A 72 -3.29 20.18 9.17
N ILE A 73 -2.62 20.42 10.30
CA ILE A 73 -3.27 20.87 11.53
C ILE A 73 -3.60 22.34 11.33
N SER A 74 -4.81 22.67 10.91
CA SER A 74 -5.25 24.06 10.86
C SER A 74 -5.56 24.55 12.28
N ASN A 75 -4.59 25.12 12.96
CA ASN A 75 -4.87 25.98 14.12
C ASN A 75 -5.41 27.31 13.59
N ARG A 76 -6.74 27.46 13.56
CA ARG A 76 -7.35 28.80 13.53
C ARG A 76 -7.36 29.34 14.95
N ARG A 77 -6.43 30.25 15.26
CA ARG A 77 -6.53 31.20 16.37
C ARG A 77 -6.08 32.56 15.88
#